data_AF-A0A842NL92-F1
#
_entry.id   AF-A0A842NL92-F1
#
_cell.length_a   1.000
_cell.length_b   1.000
_cell.length_c   1.000
_cell.angle_alpha   90.00
_cell.angle_beta   90.00
_cell.angle_gamma   90.00
#
_symmetry.space_group_name_H-M   'P 1'
#
loop_
_entity.id
_entity.type
_entity.pdbx_description
1 polymer ?
#
loop_
_entity_poly.entity_id
_entity_poly.type
_entity_poly.pdbx_seq_one_letter_code
_entity_poly.pdbx_strand_id
1 'polypeptide(L)'
;MNWCEMIHRFGNRIDELEGVVREIAIDITTGTFVERLSPEELWEKTNERVSLVSDLIDELKEYLFILKPESVPTFQRHVTGIHERLDVFQETLKMDADDEHRSQVSIDELRQALVKISDFISLCRETGENPSEVINEILTLKENQATDALPVTQDKMGPLGDLLKGAQALHGKLEGLYAEMGYQLEALKKEYDELYFSLKRKEE
;
A
#
# COMPACT_ATOMS: atom_id res chain seq x y z
N MET A 1 -3.37 -0.29 5.18
CA MET A 1 -2.46 0.10 4.08
C MET A 1 -1.17 0.62 4.72
N ASN A 2 -0.02 0.11 4.30
CA ASN A 2 1.27 0.56 4.83
C ASN A 2 1.63 1.93 4.20
N TRP A 3 2.23 2.86 4.95
CA TRP A 3 2.57 4.19 4.42
C TRP A 3 3.67 4.14 3.35
N CYS A 4 4.62 3.21 3.46
CA CYS A 4 5.62 2.96 2.41
C CYS A 4 4.96 2.46 1.12
N GLU A 5 3.92 1.64 1.24
CA GLU A 5 3.13 1.14 0.11
C GLU A 5 2.34 2.28 -0.55
N MET A 6 1.84 3.24 0.24
CA MET A 6 1.19 4.45 -0.27
C MET A 6 2.14 5.32 -1.11
N ILE A 7 3.34 5.62 -0.60
CA ILE A 7 4.33 6.43 -1.31
C ILE A 7 4.81 5.73 -2.59
N HIS A 8 5.06 4.42 -2.51
CA HIS A 8 5.43 3.64 -3.69
C HIS A 8 4.31 3.64 -4.74
N ARG A 9 3.05 3.48 -4.32
CA ARG A 9 1.90 3.56 -5.22
C ARG A 9 1.76 4.95 -5.84
N PHE A 10 1.95 6.02 -5.06
CA PHE A 10 1.95 7.39 -5.57
C PHE A 10 3.01 7.58 -6.66
N GLY A 11 4.25 7.15 -6.43
CA GLY A 11 5.32 7.18 -7.43
C GLY A 11 4.96 6.41 -8.70
N ASN A 12 4.45 5.18 -8.57
CA ASN A 12 4.05 4.37 -9.72
C ASN A 12 2.94 5.03 -10.55
N ARG A 13 1.98 5.73 -9.91
CA ARG A 13 0.92 6.47 -10.61
C ARG A 13 1.44 7.70 -11.34
N ILE A 14 2.45 8.38 -10.80
CA ILE A 14 3.13 9.48 -11.50
C ILE A 14 3.79 8.94 -12.78
N ASP A 15 4.52 7.83 -12.68
CA ASP A 15 5.23 7.23 -13.81
C ASP A 15 4.24 6.71 -14.88
N GLU A 16 3.10 6.17 -14.46
CA GLU A 16 2.02 5.76 -15.36
C GLU A 16 1.41 6.96 -16.11
N LEU A 17 1.08 8.04 -15.40
CA LEU A 17 0.58 9.26 -16.01
C LEU A 17 1.59 9.85 -17.01
N GLU A 18 2.86 9.90 -16.63
CA GLU A 18 3.94 10.36 -17.52
C GLU A 18 4.07 9.48 -18.77
N GLY A 19 3.93 8.16 -18.62
CA GLY A 19 3.92 7.21 -19.73
C GLY A 19 2.82 7.52 -20.74
N VAL A 20 1.57 7.64 -20.27
CA VAL A 20 0.42 7.93 -21.14
C VAL A 20 0.56 9.29 -21.82
N VAL A 21 0.98 10.32 -21.08
CA VAL A 21 1.21 11.67 -21.62
C VAL A 21 2.28 11.67 -22.71
N ARG A 22 3.37 10.92 -22.50
CA ARG A 22 4.46 10.79 -23.47
C ARG A 22 3.99 10.10 -24.75
N GLU A 23 3.19 9.04 -24.64
CA GLU A 23 2.62 8.36 -25.81
C GLU A 23 1.72 9.29 -26.62
N ILE A 24 0.83 10.05 -25.97
CA ILE A 24 -0.01 11.04 -26.67
C ILE A 24 0.87 12.10 -27.36
N ALA A 25 1.91 12.60 -26.69
CA ALA A 25 2.83 13.57 -27.27
C ALA A 25 3.59 13.02 -28.50
N ILE A 26 3.99 11.75 -28.47
CA ILE A 26 4.61 11.06 -29.61
C ILE A 26 3.63 10.97 -30.77
N ASP A 27 2.38 10.58 -30.53
CA ASP A 27 1.38 10.48 -31.60
C ASP A 27 1.04 11.86 -32.23
N ILE A 28 1.06 12.93 -31.42
CA ILE A 28 0.93 14.31 -31.92
C ILE A 28 2.13 14.69 -32.79
N THR A 29 3.36 14.40 -32.36
CA THR A 29 4.59 14.85 -33.03
C THR A 29 4.96 14.01 -34.26
N THR A 30 4.59 12.73 -34.28
CA THR A 30 4.81 11.82 -35.42
C THR A 30 3.81 12.03 -36.55
N GLY A 31 2.84 12.93 -36.39
CA GLY A 31 1.82 13.19 -37.39
C GLY A 31 0.66 12.20 -37.37
N THR A 32 0.67 11.20 -36.48
CA THR A 32 -0.40 10.21 -36.33
C THR A 32 -1.75 10.86 -36.02
N PHE A 33 -1.75 12.00 -35.31
CA PHE A 33 -2.94 12.83 -35.09
C PHE A 33 -3.06 14.05 -36.00
N VAL A 34 -1.95 14.55 -36.56
CA VAL A 34 -1.89 15.87 -37.22
C VAL A 34 -2.17 15.80 -38.72
N GLU A 35 -2.01 14.65 -39.36
CA GLU A 35 -2.33 14.50 -40.79
C GLU A 35 -3.59 13.66 -41.00
N ARG A 36 -4.70 14.33 -41.34
CA ARG A 36 -5.88 13.77 -42.04
C ARG A 36 -6.85 12.90 -41.22
N LEU A 37 -6.81 12.92 -39.89
CA LEU A 37 -7.84 12.25 -39.10
C LEU A 37 -9.11 13.11 -38.99
N SER A 38 -10.25 12.50 -39.28
CA SER A 38 -11.55 13.05 -38.93
C SER A 38 -11.71 13.18 -37.41
N PRO A 39 -12.58 14.07 -36.91
CA PRO A 39 -12.86 14.19 -35.48
C PRO A 39 -13.27 12.87 -34.81
N GLU A 40 -13.97 12.00 -35.54
CA GLU A 40 -14.39 10.67 -35.07
C GLU A 40 -13.20 9.72 -34.88
N GLU A 41 -12.30 9.62 -35.86
CA GLU A 41 -11.10 8.79 -35.77
C GLU A 41 -10.12 9.31 -34.71
N LEU A 42 -10.02 10.64 -34.57
CA LEU A 42 -9.22 11.26 -33.53
C LEU A 42 -9.78 10.93 -32.15
N TRP A 43 -11.11 10.99 -31.98
CA TRP A 43 -11.78 10.60 -30.73
C TRP A 43 -11.59 9.12 -30.40
N GLU A 44 -11.80 8.21 -31.35
CA GLU A 44 -11.62 6.76 -31.11
C GLU A 44 -10.20 6.43 -30.62
N LYS A 45 -9.19 7.10 -31.16
CA LYS A 45 -7.79 6.86 -30.77
C LYS A 45 -7.37 7.52 -29.46
N THR A 46 -8.03 8.59 -29.05
CA THR A 46 -7.62 9.42 -27.90
C THR A 46 -8.48 9.23 -26.67
N ASN A 47 -9.76 8.87 -26.82
CA ASN A 47 -10.74 8.78 -25.73
C ASN A 47 -10.25 7.94 -24.55
N GLU A 48 -9.82 6.69 -24.80
CA GLU A 48 -9.37 5.79 -23.73
C GLU A 48 -8.19 6.38 -22.95
N ARG A 49 -7.23 6.98 -23.66
CA ARG A 49 -6.03 7.58 -23.06
C ARG A 49 -6.35 8.87 -22.31
N VAL A 50 -7.24 9.70 -22.85
CA VAL A 50 -7.72 10.92 -22.18
C VAL A 50 -8.51 10.58 -20.91
N SER A 51 -9.36 9.55 -20.96
CA SER A 51 -10.07 9.05 -19.78
C SER A 51 -9.10 8.55 -18.71
N LEU A 52 -8.09 7.76 -19.12
CA LEU A 52 -7.06 7.26 -18.21
C LEU A 52 -6.25 8.39 -17.58
N VAL A 53 -5.91 9.43 -18.35
CA VAL A 53 -5.25 10.63 -17.84
C VAL A 53 -6.11 11.31 -16.78
N SER A 54 -7.40 11.53 -17.04
CA SER A 54 -8.33 12.11 -16.08
C SER A 54 -8.41 11.29 -14.78
N ASP A 55 -8.55 9.97 -14.88
CA ASP A 55 -8.61 9.07 -13.73
C ASP A 55 -7.33 9.11 -12.89
N LEU A 56 -6.16 9.11 -13.55
CA LEU A 56 -4.85 9.18 -12.88
C LEU A 56 -4.65 10.52 -12.19
N ILE A 57 -5.07 11.63 -12.80
CA ILE A 57 -5.01 12.95 -12.17
C ILE A 57 -5.87 12.99 -10.91
N ASP A 58 -7.08 12.43 -10.98
CA ASP A 58 -7.97 12.38 -9.83
C ASP A 58 -7.44 11.46 -8.72
N GLU A 59 -6.82 10.31 -9.05
CA GLU A 59 -6.16 9.45 -8.08
C GLU A 59 -4.95 10.17 -7.43
N LEU A 60 -4.11 10.84 -8.22
CA LEU A 60 -2.94 11.60 -7.73
C LEU A 60 -3.33 12.77 -6.84
N LYS A 61 -4.43 13.47 -7.15
CA LYS A 61 -4.98 14.55 -6.34
C LYS A 61 -5.26 14.11 -4.91
N GLU A 62 -5.85 12.93 -4.72
CA GLU A 62 -6.16 12.42 -3.38
C GLU A 62 -4.89 12.17 -2.56
N TYR A 63 -3.82 11.67 -3.18
CA TYR A 63 -2.53 11.52 -2.52
C TYR A 63 -1.92 12.87 -2.14
N LEU A 64 -2.00 13.86 -3.02
CA LEU A 64 -1.47 15.21 -2.76
C LEU A 64 -2.16 15.89 -1.57
N PHE A 65 -3.47 15.68 -1.41
CA PHE A 65 -4.22 16.22 -0.27
C PHE A 65 -3.75 15.64 1.06
N ILE A 66 -3.29 14.39 1.06
CA ILE A 66 -2.74 13.74 2.24
C ILE A 66 -1.30 14.21 2.50
N LEU A 67 -0.47 14.25 1.45
CA LEU A 67 0.95 14.57 1.58
C LEU A 67 1.22 16.04 1.91
N LYS A 68 0.39 16.95 1.38
CA LYS A 68 0.60 18.40 1.49
C LYS A 68 -0.72 19.17 1.63
N PRO A 69 -1.45 18.99 2.75
CA PRO A 69 -2.78 19.56 2.94
C PRO A 69 -2.82 21.09 2.85
N GLU A 70 -1.72 21.77 3.20
CA GLU A 70 -1.61 23.23 3.10
C GLU A 70 -1.64 23.75 1.65
N SER A 71 -1.31 22.90 0.67
CA SER A 71 -1.25 23.24 -0.76
C SER A 71 -2.50 22.77 -1.54
N VAL A 72 -3.52 22.25 -0.85
CA VAL A 72 -4.79 21.78 -1.46
C VAL A 72 -5.40 22.79 -2.44
N PRO A 73 -5.53 24.09 -2.12
CA PRO A 73 -6.10 25.06 -3.05
C PRO A 73 -5.30 25.20 -4.35
N THR A 74 -3.99 25.01 -4.28
CA THR A 74 -3.10 25.03 -5.44
C THR A 74 -3.33 23.80 -6.31
N PHE A 75 -3.31 22.61 -5.71
CA PHE A 75 -3.56 21.35 -6.44
C PHE A 75 -4.91 21.35 -7.14
N GLN A 76 -5.97 21.82 -6.46
CA GLN A 76 -7.30 21.94 -7.06
C GLN A 76 -7.30 22.84 -8.30
N ARG A 77 -6.61 23.99 -8.26
CA ARG A 77 -6.50 24.87 -9.45
C ARG A 77 -5.82 24.18 -10.62
N HIS A 78 -4.76 23.42 -10.37
CA HIS A 78 -4.07 22.66 -11.41
C HIS A 78 -4.99 21.58 -12.01
N VAL A 79 -5.63 20.77 -11.16
CA VAL A 79 -6.53 19.69 -11.60
C VAL A 79 -7.72 20.24 -12.37
N THR A 80 -8.41 21.26 -11.85
CA THR A 80 -9.51 21.92 -12.54
C THR A 80 -9.06 22.47 -13.88
N GLY A 81 -7.91 23.17 -13.93
CA GLY A 81 -7.41 23.73 -15.17
C GLY A 81 -6.99 22.69 -16.22
N ILE A 82 -6.65 21.47 -15.81
CA ILE A 82 -6.41 20.35 -16.74
C ILE A 82 -7.75 19.81 -17.24
N HIS A 83 -8.68 19.49 -16.35
CA HIS A 83 -10.00 18.97 -16.72
C HIS A 83 -10.74 19.92 -17.65
N GLU A 84 -10.74 21.23 -17.38
CA GLU A 84 -11.34 22.24 -18.27
C GLU A 84 -10.78 22.17 -19.71
N ARG A 85 -9.48 21.90 -19.87
CA ARG A 85 -8.86 21.80 -21.20
C ARG A 85 -9.19 20.50 -21.90
N LEU A 86 -9.25 19.40 -21.15
CA LEU A 86 -9.69 18.11 -21.67
C LEU A 86 -11.17 18.18 -22.08
N ASP A 87 -12.00 18.88 -21.32
CA ASP A 87 -13.41 19.12 -21.64
C ASP A 87 -13.54 19.94 -22.93
N VAL A 88 -12.80 21.05 -23.05
CA VAL A 88 -12.80 21.87 -24.29
C VAL A 88 -12.31 21.07 -25.49
N PHE A 89 -11.29 20.22 -25.32
CA PHE A 89 -10.86 19.28 -26.36
C PHE A 89 -12.02 18.38 -26.82
N GLN A 90 -12.74 17.76 -25.88
CA GLN A 90 -13.87 16.89 -26.18
C GLN A 90 -15.04 17.64 -26.82
N GLU A 91 -15.34 18.85 -26.36
CA GLU A 91 -16.40 19.69 -26.90
C GLU A 91 -16.08 20.12 -28.33
N THR A 92 -14.84 20.53 -28.60
CA THR A 92 -14.39 20.94 -29.95
C THR A 92 -14.52 19.79 -30.95
N LEU A 93 -14.25 18.56 -30.52
CA LEU A 93 -14.48 17.35 -31.32
C LEU A 93 -15.96 17.08 -31.61
N LYS A 94 -16.90 17.67 -30.87
CA LYS A 94 -18.35 17.46 -31.00
C LYS A 94 -19.11 18.65 -31.64
N MET A 95 -18.45 19.79 -31.85
CA MET A 95 -19.09 20.99 -32.43
C MET A 95 -19.43 20.81 -33.92
N ASP A 96 -20.55 21.40 -34.36
CA ASP A 96 -20.89 21.51 -35.78
C ASP A 96 -20.06 22.62 -36.46
N ALA A 97 -18.90 22.25 -36.99
CA ALA A 97 -18.00 23.10 -37.77
C ALA A 97 -17.25 22.26 -38.83
N ASP A 98 -16.43 22.90 -39.67
CA ASP A 98 -15.62 22.19 -40.67
C ASP A 98 -14.61 21.23 -40.00
N ASP A 99 -14.58 19.98 -40.49
CA ASP A 99 -13.93 18.85 -39.82
C ASP A 99 -12.40 19.03 -39.67
N GLU A 100 -11.74 19.58 -40.69
CA GLU A 100 -10.29 19.80 -40.66
C GLU A 100 -9.92 20.91 -39.66
N HIS A 101 -10.72 21.97 -39.59
CA HIS A 101 -10.55 23.04 -38.60
C HIS A 101 -10.80 22.53 -37.16
N ARG A 102 -11.80 21.67 -36.96
CA ARG A 102 -12.10 21.05 -35.65
C ARG A 102 -10.97 20.17 -35.16
N SER A 103 -10.45 19.28 -36.01
CA SER A 103 -9.33 18.41 -35.65
C SER A 103 -8.11 19.23 -35.23
N GLN A 104 -7.77 20.28 -35.99
CA GLN A 104 -6.61 21.12 -35.67
C GLN A 104 -6.76 21.85 -34.32
N VAL A 105 -7.90 22.50 -34.08
CA VAL A 105 -8.16 23.24 -32.83
C VAL A 105 -8.20 22.29 -31.64
N SER A 106 -8.82 21.11 -31.78
CA SER A 106 -8.85 20.10 -30.72
C SER A 106 -7.44 19.60 -30.36
N ILE A 107 -6.58 19.34 -31.35
CA ILE A 107 -5.19 18.92 -31.10
C ILE A 107 -4.42 20.01 -30.36
N ASP A 108 -4.65 21.28 -30.67
CA ASP A 108 -4.01 22.40 -29.97
C ASP A 108 -4.47 22.49 -28.51
N GLU A 109 -5.75 22.25 -28.20
CA GLU A 109 -6.24 22.15 -26.83
C GLU A 109 -5.65 20.94 -26.09
N LEU A 110 -5.53 19.79 -26.76
CA LEU A 110 -4.88 18.61 -26.20
C LEU A 110 -3.40 18.90 -25.90
N ARG A 111 -2.66 19.55 -26.81
CA ARG A 111 -1.27 19.99 -26.57
C ARG A 111 -1.18 20.89 -25.34
N GLN A 112 -2.08 21.85 -25.22
CA GLN A 112 -2.11 22.76 -24.08
C GLN A 112 -2.49 22.05 -22.76
N ALA A 113 -3.29 20.99 -22.81
CA ALA A 113 -3.57 20.13 -21.67
C ALA A 113 -2.31 19.35 -21.26
N LEU A 114 -1.59 18.74 -22.21
CA LEU A 114 -0.35 18.01 -21.95
C LEU A 114 0.71 18.86 -21.25
N VAL A 115 0.84 20.15 -21.62
CA VAL A 115 1.74 21.08 -20.92
C VAL A 115 1.34 21.25 -19.46
N LYS A 116 0.05 21.50 -19.19
CA LYS A 116 -0.45 21.61 -17.80
C LYS A 116 -0.27 20.31 -17.01
N ILE A 117 -0.41 19.15 -17.65
CA ILE A 117 -0.20 17.86 -17.03
C ILE A 117 1.28 17.65 -16.70
N SER A 118 2.20 18.06 -17.57
CA SER A 118 3.65 18.02 -17.29
C SER A 118 4.02 18.89 -16.09
N ASP A 119 3.43 20.08 -15.97
CA ASP A 119 3.61 20.95 -14.79
C ASP A 119 3.05 20.27 -13.53
N PHE A 120 1.88 19.63 -13.62
CA PHE A 120 1.27 18.89 -12.52
C PHE A 120 2.10 17.66 -12.10
N ILE A 121 2.68 16.91 -13.03
CA ILE A 121 3.61 15.80 -12.75
C ILE A 121 4.82 16.31 -11.96
N SER A 122 5.39 17.44 -12.37
CA SER A 122 6.52 18.06 -11.68
C SER A 122 6.14 18.44 -10.24
N LEU A 123 4.96 19.01 -10.06
CA LEU A 123 4.40 19.33 -8.75
C LEU A 123 4.15 18.08 -7.88
N CYS A 124 3.72 16.97 -8.49
CA CYS A 124 3.57 15.69 -7.81
C CYS A 124 4.90 15.15 -7.29
N ARG A 125 5.95 15.18 -8.14
CA ARG A 125 7.30 14.73 -7.76
C ARG A 125 7.85 15.59 -6.63
N GLU A 126 7.75 16.92 -6.74
CA GLU A 126 8.19 17.85 -5.67
C GLU A 126 7.47 17.57 -4.35
N THR A 127 6.17 17.33 -4.40
CA THR A 127 5.36 17.03 -3.20
C THR A 127 5.70 15.67 -2.60
N GLY A 128 6.03 14.68 -3.43
CA GLY A 128 6.50 13.36 -2.98
C GLY A 128 7.86 13.42 -2.29
N GLU A 129 8.77 14.26 -2.78
CA GLU A 129 10.09 14.47 -2.18
C GLU A 129 10.03 15.34 -0.92
N ASN A 130 9.14 16.34 -0.91
CA ASN A 130 8.99 17.31 0.17
C ASN A 130 7.53 17.39 0.67
N PRO A 131 7.04 16.34 1.35
CA PRO A 131 5.74 16.37 1.99
C PRO A 131 5.70 17.43 3.10
N SER A 132 4.49 17.74 3.58
CA SER A 132 4.27 18.66 4.71
C SER A 132 5.13 18.25 5.92
N GLU A 133 5.67 19.22 6.67
CA GLU A 133 6.56 18.96 7.81
C GLU A 133 5.95 17.99 8.82
N VAL A 134 4.66 18.18 9.14
CA VAL A 134 3.91 17.29 10.03
C VAL A 134 3.78 15.88 9.46
N ILE A 135 3.54 15.76 8.15
CA ILE A 135 3.47 14.46 7.49
C ILE A 135 4.84 13.79 7.51
N ASN A 136 5.91 14.54 7.28
CA ASN A 136 7.28 14.03 7.32
C ASN A 136 7.67 13.57 8.74
N GLU A 137 7.30 14.31 9.77
CA GLU A 137 7.47 13.88 11.17
C GLU A 137 6.69 12.58 11.44
N ILE A 138 5.45 12.48 10.97
CA ILE A 138 4.66 11.24 11.10
C ILE A 138 5.34 10.08 10.35
N LEU A 139 5.91 10.32 9.16
CA LEU A 139 6.62 9.33 8.35
C LEU A 139 7.87 8.84 9.08
N THR A 140 8.71 9.75 9.57
CA THR A 140 9.91 9.40 10.33
C THR A 140 9.57 8.69 11.63
N LEU A 141 8.51 9.09 12.36
CA LEU A 141 8.06 8.38 13.56
C LEU A 141 7.54 6.97 13.26
N LYS A 142 6.84 6.78 12.14
CA LYS A 142 6.36 5.47 11.69
C LYS A 142 7.50 4.56 11.25
N GLU A 143 8.47 5.09 10.52
CA GLU A 143 9.67 4.38 10.09
C GLU A 143 10.55 4.03 11.30
N ASN A 144 10.70 4.97 12.24
CA ASN A 144 11.35 4.74 13.52
C ASN A 144 10.56 3.77 14.40
N GLN A 145 9.22 3.65 14.32
CA GLN A 145 8.48 2.59 15.02
C GLN A 145 8.60 1.23 14.33
N ALA A 146 8.78 1.19 13.01
CA ALA A 146 9.11 -0.04 12.30
C ALA A 146 10.56 -0.49 12.59
N THR A 147 11.45 0.46 12.89
CA THR A 147 12.85 0.23 13.25
C THR A 147 13.04 0.03 14.76
N ASP A 148 12.24 0.70 15.60
CA ASP A 148 11.98 0.49 17.04
C ASP A 148 10.88 -0.57 17.24
N ALA A 149 10.94 -1.65 16.46
CA ALA A 149 10.75 -2.95 17.10
C ALA A 149 11.81 -3.01 18.22
N LEU A 150 11.40 -2.55 19.41
CA LEU A 150 12.25 -2.16 20.53
C LEU A 150 13.48 -3.07 20.71
N PRO A 151 14.64 -2.56 21.18
CA PRO A 151 15.66 -3.38 21.83
C PRO A 151 15.19 -3.92 23.20
N VAL A 152 13.88 -3.98 23.44
CA VAL A 152 13.28 -4.79 24.50
C VAL A 152 12.99 -6.15 23.89
N THR A 153 14.00 -7.01 23.76
CA THR A 153 13.89 -8.49 23.80
C THR A 153 15.19 -9.23 23.48
N GLN A 154 16.39 -8.71 23.79
CA GLN A 154 17.58 -9.58 23.84
C GLN A 154 18.08 -9.73 25.29
N ASP A 155 18.25 -8.61 25.99
CA ASP A 155 18.70 -8.61 27.38
C ASP A 155 17.66 -9.19 28.37
N LYS A 156 16.36 -9.12 28.02
CA LYS A 156 15.27 -9.76 28.78
C LYS A 156 14.95 -11.19 28.34
N MET A 157 15.39 -11.60 27.14
CA MET A 157 15.12 -12.93 26.59
C MET A 157 15.99 -14.01 27.24
N GLY A 158 17.23 -13.67 27.60
CA GLY A 158 18.12 -14.57 28.35
C GLY A 158 17.50 -15.02 29.68
N PRO A 159 17.16 -14.08 30.60
CA PRO A 159 16.53 -14.41 31.88
C PRO A 159 15.20 -15.17 31.73
N LEU A 160 14.37 -14.83 30.74
CA LEU A 160 13.12 -15.54 30.46
C LEU A 160 13.37 -16.96 29.94
N GLY A 161 14.38 -17.15 29.10
CA GLY A 161 14.80 -18.47 28.62
C GLY A 161 15.33 -19.37 29.73
N ASP A 162 16.10 -18.81 30.66
CA ASP A 162 16.60 -19.53 31.84
C ASP A 162 15.46 -19.91 32.79
N LEU A 163 14.49 -19.01 32.97
CA LEU A 163 13.31 -19.25 33.81
C LEU A 163 12.39 -20.32 33.18
N LEU A 164 12.23 -20.34 31.86
CA LEU A 164 11.50 -21.37 31.12
C LEU A 164 12.18 -22.75 31.26
N LYS A 165 13.50 -22.82 31.08
CA LYS A 165 14.28 -24.06 31.29
C LYS A 165 14.16 -24.55 32.73
N GLY A 166 14.22 -23.64 33.70
CA GLY A 166 14.02 -23.95 35.11
C GLY A 166 12.63 -24.54 35.40
N ALA A 167 11.58 -23.93 34.84
CA ALA A 167 10.22 -24.42 34.96
C ALA A 167 10.04 -25.82 34.34
N GLN A 168 10.62 -26.06 33.16
CA GLN A 168 10.59 -27.37 32.49
C GLN A 168 11.33 -28.45 33.30
N ALA A 169 12.50 -28.13 33.86
CA ALA A 169 13.26 -29.05 34.70
C ALA A 169 12.51 -29.40 36.00
N LEU A 170 11.83 -28.41 36.62
CA LEU A 170 10.99 -28.65 37.78
C LEU A 170 9.80 -29.56 37.43
N HIS A 171 9.15 -29.33 36.29
CA HIS A 171 8.04 -30.16 35.83
C HIS A 171 8.47 -31.63 35.67
N GLY A 172 9.61 -31.90 35.01
CA GLY A 172 10.12 -33.26 34.85
C GLY A 172 10.49 -33.93 36.18
N LYS A 173 11.03 -33.19 37.16
CA LYS A 173 11.27 -33.72 38.52
C LYS A 173 9.96 -34.10 39.22
N LEU A 174 8.92 -33.29 39.01
CA LEU A 174 7.61 -33.48 39.63
C LEU A 174 6.89 -34.70 39.05
N GLU A 175 6.99 -34.93 37.73
CA GLU A 175 6.56 -36.17 37.09
C GLU A 175 7.31 -37.40 37.61
N GLY A 176 8.63 -37.29 37.80
CA GLY A 176 9.44 -38.36 38.40
C GLY A 176 9.01 -38.72 39.82
N LEU A 177 8.71 -37.73 40.65
CA LEU A 177 8.17 -37.94 42.00
C LEU A 177 6.78 -38.58 41.98
N TYR A 178 5.90 -38.19 41.04
CA TYR A 178 4.60 -38.83 40.88
C TYR A 178 4.72 -40.31 40.49
N ALA A 179 5.66 -40.65 39.61
CA ALA A 179 5.93 -42.05 39.25
C ALA A 179 6.42 -42.86 40.46
N GLU A 180 7.37 -42.32 41.23
CA GLU A 180 7.89 -42.96 42.44
C GLU A 180 6.79 -43.20 43.48
N MET A 181 5.96 -42.19 43.74
CA MET A 181 4.84 -42.33 44.67
C MET A 181 3.82 -43.37 44.17
N GLY A 182 3.60 -43.46 42.86
CA GLY A 182 2.79 -44.50 42.23
C GLY A 182 3.35 -45.91 42.49
N TYR A 183 4.66 -46.12 42.33
CA TYR A 183 5.30 -47.40 42.63
C TYR A 183 5.18 -47.78 44.11
N GLN A 184 5.37 -46.82 45.02
CA GLN A 184 5.24 -47.06 46.45
C GLN A 184 3.81 -47.42 46.86
N LEU A 185 2.80 -46.78 46.27
CA LEU A 185 1.39 -47.11 46.51
C LEU A 185 1.05 -48.52 46.02
N GLU A 186 1.55 -48.92 44.85
CA GLU A 186 1.30 -50.27 44.33
C GLU A 186 2.01 -51.34 45.18
N ALA A 187 3.23 -51.07 45.64
CA ALA A 187 3.94 -51.95 46.57
C ALA A 187 3.19 -52.10 47.90
N LEU A 188 2.71 -50.99 48.48
CA LEU A 188 1.93 -51.00 49.71
C LEU A 188 0.61 -51.76 49.54
N LYS A 189 -0.07 -51.59 48.40
CA LYS A 189 -1.29 -52.31 48.07
C LYS A 189 -1.04 -53.81 48.00
N LYS A 190 0.06 -54.23 47.37
CA LYS A 190 0.45 -55.63 47.30
C LYS A 190 0.74 -56.23 48.68
N GLU A 191 1.47 -55.51 49.54
CA GLU A 191 1.69 -55.93 50.93
C GLU A 191 0.39 -56.04 51.72
N TYR A 192 -0.52 -55.08 51.56
CA TYR A 192 -1.85 -55.13 52.16
C TYR A 192 -2.63 -56.36 51.70
N ASP A 193 -2.67 -56.64 50.40
CA ASP A 193 -3.36 -57.80 49.84
C ASP A 193 -2.74 -59.11 50.36
N GLU A 194 -1.41 -59.22 50.39
CA GLU A 194 -0.70 -60.39 50.94
C GLU A 194 -1.02 -60.64 52.42
N LEU A 195 -1.07 -59.59 53.24
CA LEU A 195 -1.46 -59.68 54.65
C LEU A 195 -2.93 -60.07 54.80
N TYR A 196 -3.82 -59.47 54.01
CA TYR A 196 -5.25 -59.77 54.01
C TYR A 196 -5.53 -61.24 53.65
N PHE A 197 -4.89 -61.76 52.59
CA PHE A 197 -5.01 -63.16 52.18
C PHE A 197 -4.35 -64.14 53.16
N SER A 198 -3.35 -63.70 53.92
CA SER A 198 -2.70 -64.52 54.96
C SER A 198 -3.52 -64.61 56.25
N LEU A 199 -4.28 -63.54 56.58
CA LEU A 199 -5.25 -63.55 57.67
C LEU A 199 -6.47 -64.41 57.34
N LYS A 200 -7.03 -64.25 56.14
CA LYS A 200 -8.20 -65.03 55.69
C LYS A 200 -7.94 -66.55 55.65
N ARG A 201 -6.72 -66.98 55.29
CA ARG A 201 -6.30 -68.39 55.32
C ARG A 201 -6.08 -68.99 56.71
N LYS A 202 -6.05 -68.17 57.77
CA LYS A 202 -5.95 -68.64 59.16
C LYS A 202 -7.31 -68.76 59.85
N GLU A 203 -8.38 -68.29 59.22
CA GLU A 203 -9.76 -68.34 59.74
C GLU A 203 -10.60 -69.47 59.13
N GLU A 204 -10.03 -70.29 58.23
CA GLU A 204 -10.57 -71.57 57.74
C GLU A 204 -9.89 -72.76 58.44
#